data_AF-A0A954YWS5-F1
#
_entry.id   AF-A0A954YWS5-F1
#
_cell.length_a   1.000
_cell.length_b   1.000
_cell.length_c   1.000
_cell.angle_alpha   90.00
_cell.angle_beta   90.00
_cell.angle_gamma   90.00
#
_symmetry.space_group_name_H-M   'P 1'
#
loop_
_entity.id
_entity.type
_entity.pdbx_description
1 polymer ?
#
loop_
_entity_poly.entity_id
_entity_poly.type
_entity_poly.pdbx_seq_one_letter_code
_entity_poly.pdbx_strand_id
1 'polypeptide(L)'
;MDRHARSFSLFIAMTLALCVANGARGQMVDDTFTYQGQLKLEGQNVNGDAQFAFYLWDAETGGNVVGTPLAMEAAIVDGVFTVDLDFDAPDFNGDIRWLEIAVRYPSGVGSYTFLTPRQALRATPYAVTALQAQSVAGLDGHSLDAADGTPTDALFVDNAGEVGIGTLNPLAPLDIRNDWATLRLQAETAGASTFIDMRRSDGSVRGIVGVDGPGFSGPKDQLSIATWTSHPIGFFTGAAQRMVIDNTGNVGIGVTTPSRKLQVVGTARVGVLEVGGNFPTQGMLIDQDHIDTIQGDPLFLQAQSFGDVIVSRNLGVGTTSPGVRLDVESSESSATTAVIRNTSSSGNGGAWLDCISDSGTLEIGINNSTHLDPGTSVLNATADLKFITGGAERMRIKNDGRVGIGTSVPEVGAKLDVEGVIRCEAVILDGGADLSEGFCVDETARPGMVVAIDPSRPGALRTANTPYDVRVAGVISGAGGVKPGLRMGQADTIADGDHPVALTGRVFCWCDADANGPIEVGDMLTTSATAGHAMRASDRDRAFGATIGKAMTPLERGRGLVLVLVNLH
;
A
#
# COMPACT_ATOMS: atom_id res chain seq x y z
N MET A 1 -50.86 7.11 -45.69
CA MET A 1 -51.57 6.44 -46.81
C MET A 1 -51.03 5.02 -46.86
N ASP A 2 -51.78 3.96 -46.67
CA ASP A 2 -53.19 3.83 -46.36
C ASP A 2 -53.40 2.47 -45.71
N ARG A 3 -54.31 2.51 -44.73
CA ARG A 3 -55.28 1.48 -44.39
C ARG A 3 -55.26 0.29 -45.36
N HIS A 4 -54.84 -0.88 -44.89
CA HIS A 4 -55.49 -2.18 -45.13
C HIS A 4 -54.63 -3.28 -44.48
N ALA A 5 -54.75 -3.45 -43.17
CA ALA A 5 -54.38 -4.69 -42.47
C ALA A 5 -55.10 -4.77 -41.11
N ARG A 6 -56.41 -4.51 -41.11
CA ARG A 6 -57.33 -4.86 -40.02
C ARG A 6 -58.37 -5.80 -40.62
N SER A 7 -58.02 -7.08 -40.68
CA SER A 7 -58.91 -8.25 -40.81
C SER A 7 -58.05 -9.50 -41.02
N PHE A 8 -57.23 -9.87 -40.03
CA PHE A 8 -56.62 -11.21 -39.96
C PHE A 8 -56.26 -11.59 -38.50
N SER A 9 -56.99 -11.03 -37.53
CA SER A 9 -56.83 -11.28 -36.08
C SER A 9 -57.95 -12.17 -35.50
N LEU A 10 -58.53 -13.07 -36.30
CA LEU A 10 -59.58 -13.99 -35.82
C LEU A 10 -59.46 -15.44 -36.32
N PHE A 11 -58.32 -15.86 -36.91
CA PHE A 11 -58.17 -17.24 -37.40
C PHE A 11 -56.80 -17.89 -37.15
N ILE A 12 -55.92 -17.27 -36.34
CA ILE A 12 -54.64 -17.85 -35.90
C ILE A 12 -54.49 -17.61 -34.40
N ALA A 13 -55.48 -18.09 -33.65
CA ALA A 13 -55.49 -18.16 -32.18
C ALA A 13 -55.97 -19.53 -31.68
N MET A 14 -55.90 -20.57 -32.53
CA MET A 14 -56.43 -21.90 -32.25
C MET A 14 -55.57 -23.00 -32.90
N THR A 15 -54.24 -22.88 -32.81
CA THR A 15 -53.32 -23.92 -33.30
C THR A 15 -51.95 -23.87 -32.60
N LEU A 16 -51.91 -23.83 -31.26
CA LEU A 16 -50.74 -24.30 -30.49
C LEU A 16 -51.03 -24.48 -28.99
N ALA A 17 -52.13 -25.15 -28.62
CA ALA A 17 -52.37 -25.57 -27.24
C ALA A 17 -53.51 -26.58 -27.17
N LEU A 18 -53.31 -27.80 -27.70
CA LEU A 18 -54.05 -28.97 -27.24
C LEU A 18 -53.37 -30.28 -27.70
N CYS A 19 -52.10 -30.47 -27.34
CA CYS A 19 -51.63 -31.80 -27.01
C CYS A 19 -52.18 -32.16 -25.61
N VAL A 20 -53.52 -32.23 -25.50
CA VAL A 20 -54.14 -33.05 -24.46
C VAL A 20 -53.77 -34.46 -24.83
N ALA A 21 -53.08 -35.09 -23.89
CA ALA A 21 -52.72 -36.48 -23.93
C ALA A 21 -53.82 -37.28 -24.62
N ASN A 22 -53.43 -38.03 -25.66
CA ASN A 22 -53.98 -39.38 -25.78
C ASN A 22 -53.51 -40.13 -24.53
N GLY A 23 -54.10 -39.79 -23.38
CA GLY A 23 -54.37 -40.80 -22.39
C GLY A 23 -55.19 -41.80 -23.17
N ALA A 24 -54.59 -42.94 -23.48
CA ALA A 24 -55.37 -44.14 -23.63
C ALA A 24 -56.31 -44.11 -22.42
N ARG A 25 -57.56 -43.71 -22.63
CA ARG A 25 -58.60 -44.05 -21.68
C ARG A 25 -58.52 -45.57 -21.70
N GLY A 26 -57.96 -46.13 -20.64
CA GLY A 26 -58.07 -47.55 -20.38
C GLY A 26 -59.54 -47.84 -20.63
N GLN A 27 -59.79 -48.68 -21.63
CA GLN A 27 -61.13 -49.20 -21.86
C GLN A 27 -61.55 -49.72 -20.49
N MET A 28 -62.57 -49.10 -19.90
CA MET A 28 -63.10 -49.58 -18.64
C MET A 28 -63.34 -51.07 -18.85
N VAL A 29 -62.85 -51.88 -17.93
CA VAL A 29 -63.18 -53.31 -17.94
C VAL A 29 -64.70 -53.33 -17.92
N ASP A 30 -65.27 -53.73 -19.04
CA ASP A 30 -66.69 -53.93 -19.22
C ASP A 30 -67.13 -54.91 -18.12
N ASP A 31 -68.11 -54.50 -17.32
CA ASP A 31 -68.66 -55.29 -16.23
C ASP A 31 -69.64 -56.37 -16.70
N THR A 32 -69.81 -56.49 -18.03
CA THR A 32 -70.39 -57.66 -18.68
C THR A 32 -69.70 -58.95 -18.24
N PHE A 33 -70.49 -59.93 -17.79
CA PHE A 33 -70.01 -61.29 -17.52
C PHE A 33 -70.86 -62.35 -18.22
N THR A 34 -70.20 -63.41 -18.68
CA THR A 34 -70.88 -64.56 -19.31
C THR A 34 -71.51 -65.46 -18.25
N TYR A 35 -72.80 -65.74 -18.42
CA TYR A 35 -73.57 -66.69 -17.62
C TYR A 35 -73.99 -67.89 -18.48
N GLN A 36 -73.69 -69.10 -18.01
CA GLN A 36 -74.13 -70.35 -18.63
C GLN A 36 -75.00 -71.14 -17.65
N GLY A 37 -76.19 -71.54 -18.09
CA GLY A 37 -77.15 -72.29 -17.29
C GLY A 37 -77.69 -73.53 -18.02
N GLN A 38 -78.23 -74.48 -17.24
CA GLN A 38 -78.97 -75.64 -17.76
C GLN A 38 -80.45 -75.54 -17.38
N LEU A 39 -81.35 -75.51 -18.36
CA LEU A 39 -82.79 -75.53 -18.19
C LEU A 39 -83.36 -76.93 -18.44
N LYS A 40 -84.22 -77.38 -17.53
CA LYS A 40 -84.97 -78.64 -17.64
C LYS A 40 -86.46 -78.38 -17.44
N LEU A 41 -87.30 -79.10 -18.18
CA LEU A 41 -88.74 -79.13 -17.99
C LEU A 41 -89.13 -80.56 -17.61
N GLU A 42 -89.80 -80.74 -16.48
CA GLU A 42 -90.17 -82.06 -15.92
C GLU A 42 -88.98 -83.03 -15.80
N GLY A 43 -87.78 -82.48 -15.56
CA GLY A 43 -86.54 -83.25 -15.41
C GLY A 43 -85.84 -83.62 -16.72
N GLN A 44 -86.40 -83.30 -17.88
CA GLN A 44 -85.77 -83.52 -19.19
C GLN A 44 -85.13 -82.23 -19.73
N ASN A 45 -84.01 -82.36 -20.43
CA ASN A 45 -83.36 -81.25 -21.11
C ASN A 45 -84.26 -80.72 -22.24
N VAL A 46 -84.35 -79.40 -22.36
CA VAL A 46 -85.17 -78.75 -23.38
C VAL A 46 -84.32 -78.29 -24.58
N ASN A 47 -84.96 -78.11 -25.74
CA ASN A 47 -84.32 -77.58 -26.95
C ASN A 47 -85.18 -76.49 -27.61
N GLY A 48 -84.56 -75.48 -28.21
CA GLY A 48 -85.23 -74.33 -28.84
C GLY A 48 -85.11 -73.04 -28.02
N ASP A 49 -85.76 -71.97 -28.47
CA ASP A 49 -85.56 -70.64 -27.89
C ASP A 49 -86.41 -70.43 -26.63
N ALA A 50 -85.82 -69.78 -25.62
CA ALA A 50 -86.51 -69.31 -24.43
C ALA A 50 -86.23 -67.82 -24.21
N GLN A 51 -87.16 -67.13 -23.58
CA GLN A 51 -86.94 -65.78 -23.10
C GLN A 51 -86.61 -65.82 -21.61
N PHE A 52 -85.48 -65.23 -21.25
CA PHE A 52 -84.98 -65.09 -19.90
C PHE A 52 -85.13 -63.64 -19.43
N ALA A 53 -85.43 -63.48 -18.15
CA ALA A 53 -85.29 -62.22 -17.44
C ALA A 53 -84.35 -62.42 -16.25
N PHE A 54 -83.35 -61.55 -16.12
CA PHE A 54 -82.33 -61.59 -15.08
C PHE A 54 -82.46 -60.35 -14.19
N TYR A 55 -82.38 -60.58 -12.89
CA TYR A 55 -82.39 -59.53 -11.88
C TYR A 55 -81.20 -59.75 -10.97
N LEU A 56 -80.45 -58.67 -10.73
CA LEU A 56 -79.37 -58.66 -9.76
C LEU A 56 -79.91 -58.13 -8.44
N TRP A 57 -79.61 -58.80 -7.34
CA TRP A 57 -80.11 -58.46 -6.01
C TRP A 57 -78.99 -58.30 -5.00
N ASP A 58 -79.20 -57.42 -4.02
CA ASP A 58 -78.30 -57.20 -2.88
C ASP A 58 -78.44 -58.26 -1.76
N ALA A 59 -79.44 -59.16 -1.85
CA ALA A 59 -79.69 -60.20 -0.84
C ALA A 59 -80.25 -61.51 -1.44
N GLU A 60 -80.00 -62.63 -0.73
CA GLU A 60 -80.43 -63.99 -1.11
C GLU A 60 -81.95 -64.16 -1.13
N THR A 61 -82.64 -63.55 -0.15
CA THR A 61 -84.10 -63.47 -0.06
C THR A 61 -84.49 -62.06 0.36
N GLY A 62 -85.55 -61.50 -0.22
CA GLY A 62 -85.87 -60.08 -0.07
C GLY A 62 -84.86 -59.19 -0.80
N GLY A 63 -84.47 -58.06 -0.20
CA GLY A 63 -83.49 -57.13 -0.77
C GLY A 63 -84.06 -56.14 -1.78
N ASN A 64 -83.18 -55.39 -2.44
CA ASN A 64 -83.46 -54.50 -3.56
C ASN A 64 -82.80 -55.03 -4.84
N VAL A 65 -83.43 -54.72 -5.98
CA VAL A 65 -82.80 -54.92 -7.28
C VAL A 65 -81.67 -53.90 -7.44
N VAL A 66 -80.51 -54.38 -7.88
CA VAL A 66 -79.30 -53.62 -8.17
C VAL A 66 -79.16 -53.55 -9.70
N GLY A 67 -78.90 -52.36 -10.24
CA GLY A 67 -78.82 -52.16 -11.69
C GLY A 67 -80.16 -52.32 -12.43
N THR A 68 -80.08 -52.43 -13.75
CA THR A 68 -81.23 -52.54 -14.66
C THR A 68 -81.55 -54.00 -14.94
N PRO A 69 -82.77 -54.51 -14.67
CA PRO A 69 -83.17 -55.86 -15.06
C PRO A 69 -83.02 -56.12 -16.55
N LEU A 70 -82.53 -57.30 -16.90
CA LEU A 70 -82.26 -57.68 -18.29
C LEU A 70 -83.31 -58.65 -18.77
N ALA A 71 -83.79 -58.47 -20.01
CA ALA A 71 -84.66 -59.42 -20.68
C ALA A 71 -84.08 -59.74 -22.05
N MET A 72 -83.89 -61.03 -22.33
CA MET A 72 -83.22 -61.49 -23.54
C MET A 72 -83.73 -62.84 -24.01
N GLU A 73 -83.58 -63.10 -25.30
CA GLU A 73 -83.89 -64.39 -25.90
C GLU A 73 -82.61 -65.19 -26.10
N ALA A 74 -82.61 -66.45 -25.68
CA ALA A 74 -81.46 -67.33 -25.81
C ALA A 74 -81.88 -68.70 -26.34
N ALA A 75 -81.11 -69.21 -27.30
CA ALA A 75 -81.28 -70.55 -27.83
C ALA A 75 -80.79 -71.58 -26.81
N ILE A 76 -81.59 -72.63 -26.59
CA ILE A 76 -81.24 -73.74 -25.71
C ILE A 76 -80.91 -74.96 -26.56
N VAL A 77 -79.72 -75.52 -26.36
CA VAL A 77 -79.26 -76.75 -27.03
C VAL A 77 -78.90 -77.77 -25.96
N ASP A 78 -79.58 -78.92 -25.98
CA ASP A 78 -79.47 -79.98 -24.96
C ASP A 78 -79.58 -79.45 -23.52
N GLY A 79 -80.53 -78.55 -23.30
CA GLY A 79 -80.78 -77.89 -22.02
C GLY A 79 -79.81 -76.76 -21.68
N VAL A 80 -78.72 -76.52 -22.41
CA VAL A 80 -77.73 -75.49 -22.08
C VAL A 80 -77.99 -74.19 -22.84
N PHE A 81 -77.87 -73.06 -22.15
CA PHE A 81 -77.85 -71.72 -22.74
C PHE A 81 -76.66 -70.91 -22.21
N THR A 82 -76.18 -69.96 -23.00
CA THR A 82 -75.12 -69.01 -22.61
C THR A 82 -75.54 -67.61 -23.01
N VAL A 83 -75.39 -66.66 -22.09
CA VAL A 83 -75.74 -65.24 -22.28
C VAL A 83 -74.67 -64.37 -21.64
N ASP A 84 -74.52 -63.16 -22.16
CA ASP A 84 -73.69 -62.13 -21.55
C ASP A 84 -74.61 -61.15 -20.79
N LEU A 85 -74.30 -60.90 -19.53
CA LEU A 85 -75.11 -60.09 -18.61
C LEU A 85 -74.36 -58.82 -18.23
N ASP A 86 -74.98 -57.68 -18.50
CA ASP A 86 -74.53 -56.33 -18.11
C ASP A 86 -75.74 -55.58 -17.54
N PHE A 87 -75.64 -55.13 -16.29
CA PHE A 87 -76.74 -54.51 -15.55
C PHE A 87 -76.65 -52.95 -15.56
N ASP A 88 -75.76 -52.36 -16.36
CA ASP A 88 -75.62 -50.90 -16.59
C ASP A 88 -75.34 -50.07 -15.31
N ALA A 89 -74.67 -50.63 -14.30
CA ALA A 89 -74.36 -49.94 -13.05
C ALA A 89 -73.07 -50.49 -12.40
N PRO A 90 -72.37 -49.72 -11.53
CA PRO A 90 -71.16 -50.17 -10.83
C PRO A 90 -71.51 -51.21 -9.76
N ASP A 91 -71.96 -52.38 -10.21
CA ASP A 91 -72.68 -53.35 -9.43
C ASP A 91 -71.75 -54.29 -8.66
N PHE A 92 -70.47 -54.32 -9.03
CA PHE A 92 -69.42 -55.16 -8.46
C PHE A 92 -68.41 -54.33 -7.65
N ASN A 93 -68.86 -53.77 -6.53
CA ASN A 93 -68.09 -52.93 -5.61
C ASN A 93 -67.39 -53.73 -4.47
N GLY A 94 -67.40 -55.06 -4.53
CA GLY A 94 -66.86 -55.95 -3.50
C GLY A 94 -67.91 -56.59 -2.58
N ASP A 95 -69.16 -56.14 -2.61
CA ASP A 95 -70.28 -56.78 -1.91
C ASP A 95 -70.82 -58.02 -2.68
N ILE A 96 -71.40 -58.99 -1.97
CA ILE A 96 -72.02 -60.18 -2.61
C ILE A 96 -73.27 -59.77 -3.40
N ARG A 97 -73.44 -60.33 -4.60
CA ARG A 97 -74.63 -60.16 -5.43
C ARG A 97 -75.33 -61.49 -5.69
N TRP A 98 -76.65 -61.43 -5.90
CA TRP A 98 -77.49 -62.61 -6.13
C TRP A 98 -78.26 -62.48 -7.44
N LEU A 99 -78.10 -63.46 -8.33
CA LEU A 99 -78.78 -63.53 -9.63
C LEU A 99 -80.11 -64.29 -9.48
N GLU A 100 -81.21 -63.61 -9.76
CA GLU A 100 -82.54 -64.20 -9.91
C GLU A 100 -82.88 -64.33 -11.39
N ILE A 101 -83.41 -65.49 -11.77
CA ILE A 101 -83.65 -65.83 -13.17
C ILE A 101 -85.11 -66.21 -13.31
N ALA A 102 -85.80 -65.57 -14.25
CA ALA A 102 -87.13 -65.97 -14.68
C ALA A 102 -87.08 -66.42 -16.13
N VAL A 103 -87.81 -67.48 -16.47
CA VAL A 103 -87.80 -68.06 -17.81
C VAL A 103 -89.21 -68.26 -18.35
N ARG A 104 -89.36 -68.04 -19.66
CA ARG A 104 -90.54 -68.35 -20.44
C ARG A 104 -90.15 -69.28 -21.60
N TYR A 105 -90.63 -70.52 -21.55
CA TYR A 105 -90.31 -71.55 -22.54
C TYR A 105 -91.57 -72.36 -22.95
N PRO A 106 -91.83 -72.54 -24.26
CA PRO A 106 -91.12 -71.98 -25.42
C PRO A 106 -91.20 -70.44 -25.49
N SER A 107 -90.26 -69.78 -26.18
CA SER A 107 -90.26 -68.32 -26.33
C SER A 107 -91.62 -67.78 -26.80
N GLY A 108 -92.05 -66.67 -26.21
CA GLY A 108 -93.33 -66.02 -26.53
C GLY A 108 -94.60 -66.71 -25.99
N VAL A 109 -94.52 -67.88 -25.35
CA VAL A 109 -95.66 -68.64 -24.85
C VAL A 109 -95.70 -68.66 -23.32
N GLY A 110 -96.81 -68.22 -22.72
CA GLY A 110 -97.02 -68.27 -21.26
C GLY A 110 -96.47 -67.07 -20.49
N SER A 111 -96.46 -67.18 -19.15
CA SER A 111 -95.88 -66.21 -18.23
C SER A 111 -94.47 -66.65 -17.80
N TYR A 112 -93.64 -65.70 -17.37
CA TYR A 112 -92.34 -66.02 -16.78
C TYR A 112 -92.48 -66.84 -15.51
N THR A 113 -91.67 -67.89 -15.38
CA THR A 113 -91.54 -68.71 -14.17
C THR A 113 -90.20 -68.38 -13.50
N PHE A 114 -90.22 -68.00 -12.23
CA PHE A 114 -89.01 -67.74 -11.45
C PHE A 114 -88.33 -69.04 -11.05
N LEU A 115 -87.03 -69.14 -11.32
CA LEU A 115 -86.19 -70.25 -10.94
C LEU A 115 -85.64 -69.98 -9.53
N THR A 116 -86.18 -70.68 -8.54
CA THR A 116 -85.77 -70.55 -7.13
C THR A 116 -84.85 -71.71 -6.71
N PRO A 117 -83.84 -71.48 -5.85
CA PRO A 117 -83.45 -70.20 -5.22
C PRO A 117 -82.55 -69.31 -6.11
N ARG A 118 -82.35 -68.04 -5.71
CA ARG A 118 -81.38 -67.11 -6.34
C ARG A 118 -79.96 -67.67 -6.24
N GLN A 119 -79.11 -67.36 -7.22
CA GLN A 119 -77.73 -67.84 -7.27
C GLN A 119 -76.73 -66.76 -6.84
N ALA A 120 -75.87 -67.04 -5.87
CA ALA A 120 -74.82 -66.10 -5.48
C ALA A 120 -73.76 -65.94 -6.58
N LEU A 121 -73.46 -64.71 -6.98
CA LEU A 121 -72.30 -64.37 -7.79
C LEU A 121 -71.09 -64.20 -6.85
N ARG A 122 -70.15 -65.15 -6.89
CA ARG A 122 -68.94 -65.15 -6.06
C ARG A 122 -67.75 -64.63 -6.87
N ALA A 123 -66.88 -63.86 -6.22
CA ALA A 123 -65.60 -63.47 -6.82
C ALA A 123 -64.75 -64.70 -7.19
N THR A 124 -64.06 -64.65 -8.33
CA THR A 124 -63.05 -65.66 -8.68
C THR A 124 -61.85 -65.54 -7.72
N PRO A 125 -61.13 -66.63 -7.41
CA PRO A 125 -60.07 -66.61 -6.40
C PRO A 125 -59.00 -65.52 -6.57
N TYR A 126 -58.64 -65.20 -7.82
CA TYR A 126 -57.64 -64.15 -8.13
C TYR A 126 -58.21 -62.72 -8.09
N ALA A 127 -59.54 -62.54 -8.18
CA ALA A 127 -60.15 -61.21 -8.01
C ALA A 127 -60.09 -60.75 -6.53
N VAL A 128 -60.01 -61.69 -5.57
CA VAL A 128 -59.85 -61.37 -4.14
C VAL A 128 -58.53 -60.63 -3.87
N THR A 129 -57.46 -60.96 -4.60
CA THR A 129 -56.18 -60.23 -4.48
C THR A 129 -56.26 -58.79 -5.01
N ALA A 130 -57.20 -58.47 -5.90
CA ALA A 130 -57.44 -57.10 -6.36
C ALA A 130 -58.22 -56.26 -5.32
N LEU A 131 -59.11 -56.89 -4.53
CA LEU A 131 -59.75 -56.24 -3.38
C LEU A 131 -58.74 -55.81 -2.31
N GLN A 132 -57.69 -56.61 -2.12
CA GLN A 132 -56.58 -56.27 -1.22
C GLN A 132 -55.66 -55.17 -1.80
N ALA A 133 -55.63 -54.99 -3.12
CA ALA A 133 -54.85 -53.94 -3.78
C ALA A 133 -55.42 -52.53 -3.53
N GLN A 134 -56.73 -52.42 -3.29
CA GLN A 134 -57.38 -51.16 -2.85
C GLN A 134 -57.06 -50.80 -1.39
N SER A 135 -56.51 -51.73 -0.60
CA SER A 135 -56.16 -51.54 0.81
C SER A 135 -54.66 -51.64 1.10
N VAL A 136 -53.79 -51.58 0.08
CA VAL A 136 -52.34 -51.47 0.30
C VAL A 136 -52.04 -50.03 0.71
N ALA A 137 -51.58 -49.84 1.95
CA ALA A 137 -51.02 -48.57 2.41
C ALA A 137 -49.89 -48.12 1.46
N GLY A 138 -49.92 -46.85 1.02
CA GLY A 138 -48.95 -46.30 0.05
C GLY A 138 -49.34 -46.42 -1.44
N LEU A 139 -50.57 -46.79 -1.77
CA LEU A 139 -51.14 -46.72 -3.13
C LEU A 139 -52.21 -45.62 -3.28
N ASP A 140 -52.18 -44.58 -2.44
CA ASP A 140 -53.00 -43.36 -2.64
C ASP A 140 -52.46 -42.47 -3.77
N GLY A 141 -51.30 -42.83 -4.34
CA GLY A 141 -50.68 -42.17 -5.49
C GLY A 141 -49.74 -41.02 -5.15
N HIS A 142 -49.62 -40.65 -3.87
CA HIS A 142 -48.87 -39.47 -3.44
C HIS A 142 -47.80 -39.75 -2.38
N SER A 143 -47.81 -40.92 -1.72
CA SER A 143 -46.78 -41.28 -0.72
C SER A 143 -46.17 -42.67 -0.92
N LEU A 144 -44.96 -42.86 -0.39
CA LEU A 144 -44.31 -44.16 -0.23
C LEU A 144 -43.97 -44.38 1.23
N ASP A 145 -44.48 -45.47 1.81
CA ASP A 145 -44.13 -45.92 3.15
C ASP A 145 -42.72 -46.53 3.19
N ALA A 146 -42.12 -46.60 4.38
CA ALA A 146 -40.92 -47.41 4.58
C ALA A 146 -41.20 -48.90 4.34
N ALA A 147 -40.15 -49.67 4.02
CA ALA A 147 -40.28 -51.09 3.64
C ALA A 147 -40.84 -52.00 4.75
N ASP A 148 -40.69 -51.60 6.03
CA ASP A 148 -41.27 -52.27 7.20
C ASP A 148 -42.62 -51.65 7.64
N GLY A 149 -43.12 -50.68 6.88
CA GLY A 149 -44.36 -49.94 7.15
C GLY A 149 -44.20 -48.77 8.13
N THR A 150 -42.99 -48.49 8.64
CA THR A 150 -42.78 -47.40 9.60
C THR A 150 -41.46 -46.65 9.36
N PRO A 151 -41.47 -45.33 9.14
CA PRO A 151 -42.63 -44.45 9.10
C PRO A 151 -43.49 -44.68 7.84
N THR A 152 -44.79 -44.43 7.97
CA THR A 152 -45.64 -44.20 6.80
C THR A 152 -45.25 -42.89 6.15
N ASP A 153 -45.51 -42.75 4.85
CA ASP A 153 -45.23 -41.54 4.07
C ASP A 153 -43.77 -41.06 4.15
N ALA A 154 -42.83 -42.02 4.16
CA ALA A 154 -41.40 -41.75 4.23
C ALA A 154 -40.94 -40.84 3.07
N LEU A 155 -41.54 -41.01 1.89
CA LEU A 155 -41.53 -40.05 0.78
C LEU A 155 -42.97 -39.60 0.53
N PHE A 156 -43.19 -38.29 0.41
CA PHE A 156 -44.51 -37.71 0.22
C PHE A 156 -44.47 -36.62 -0.86
N VAL A 157 -45.49 -36.54 -1.71
CA VAL A 157 -45.68 -35.47 -2.68
C VAL A 157 -46.99 -34.75 -2.37
N ASP A 158 -46.91 -33.45 -2.09
CA ASP A 158 -48.09 -32.66 -1.74
C ASP A 158 -48.90 -32.19 -2.98
N ASN A 159 -50.02 -31.50 -2.74
CA ASN A 159 -50.86 -30.95 -3.81
C ASN A 159 -50.21 -29.79 -4.60
N ALA A 160 -49.10 -29.22 -4.10
CA ALA A 160 -48.28 -28.24 -4.82
C ALA A 160 -47.18 -28.91 -5.68
N GLY A 161 -47.01 -30.23 -5.56
CA GLY A 161 -45.98 -31.01 -6.24
C GLY A 161 -44.62 -30.97 -5.54
N GLU A 162 -44.57 -30.53 -4.28
CA GLU A 162 -43.35 -30.52 -3.47
C GLU A 162 -43.10 -31.90 -2.85
N VAL A 163 -41.83 -32.31 -2.82
CA VAL A 163 -41.42 -33.63 -2.33
C VAL A 163 -40.88 -33.54 -0.91
N GLY A 164 -41.57 -34.15 0.05
CA GLY A 164 -41.12 -34.33 1.43
C GLY A 164 -40.44 -35.69 1.64
N ILE A 165 -39.30 -35.71 2.32
CA ILE A 165 -38.67 -36.93 2.85
C ILE A 165 -38.62 -36.80 4.37
N GLY A 166 -39.41 -37.63 5.07
CA GLY A 166 -39.61 -37.53 6.53
C GLY A 166 -40.51 -36.37 6.96
N THR A 167 -41.26 -35.76 6.04
CA THR A 167 -42.26 -34.71 6.36
C THR A 167 -43.44 -34.71 5.41
N LEU A 168 -44.63 -34.41 5.96
CA LEU A 168 -45.89 -34.28 5.21
C LEU A 168 -46.19 -32.83 4.78
N ASN A 169 -45.42 -31.85 5.27
CA ASN A 169 -45.63 -30.43 4.98
C ASN A 169 -44.34 -29.83 4.43
N PRO A 170 -43.90 -30.23 3.23
CA PRO A 170 -42.75 -29.61 2.59
C PRO A 170 -42.95 -28.09 2.53
N LEU A 171 -41.87 -27.34 2.69
CA LEU A 171 -41.84 -25.87 2.53
C LEU A 171 -40.96 -25.45 1.34
N ALA A 172 -40.57 -26.42 0.52
CA ALA A 172 -39.72 -26.28 -0.65
C ALA A 172 -39.92 -27.48 -1.58
N PRO A 173 -39.64 -27.35 -2.89
CA PRO A 173 -39.83 -28.42 -3.86
C PRO A 173 -39.17 -29.77 -3.52
N LEU A 174 -38.10 -29.77 -2.72
CA LEU A 174 -37.55 -30.95 -2.07
C LEU A 174 -37.19 -30.57 -0.62
N ASP A 175 -37.83 -31.23 0.34
CA ASP A 175 -37.66 -30.97 1.78
C ASP A 175 -37.34 -32.26 2.53
N ILE A 176 -36.11 -32.37 3.03
CA ILE A 176 -35.64 -33.54 3.80
C ILE A 176 -35.63 -33.14 5.28
N ARG A 177 -36.43 -33.82 6.11
CA ARG A 177 -36.53 -33.52 7.55
C ARG A 177 -36.29 -34.76 8.41
N ASN A 178 -35.24 -34.67 9.22
CA ASN A 178 -34.93 -35.52 10.36
C ASN A 178 -33.81 -34.85 11.17
N ASP A 179 -33.38 -35.43 12.30
CA ASP A 179 -32.34 -34.86 13.18
C ASP A 179 -30.99 -34.62 12.48
N TRP A 180 -30.69 -35.38 11.41
CA TRP A 180 -29.51 -35.22 10.55
C TRP A 180 -29.90 -35.25 9.07
N ALA A 181 -30.77 -34.33 8.66
CA ALA A 181 -31.28 -34.27 7.29
C ALA A 181 -30.12 -34.23 6.28
N THR A 182 -29.96 -35.31 5.50
CA THR A 182 -28.79 -35.52 4.64
C THR A 182 -29.22 -35.84 3.21
N LEU A 183 -28.66 -35.10 2.25
CA LEU A 183 -28.62 -35.50 0.84
C LEU A 183 -27.26 -36.16 0.57
N ARG A 184 -27.21 -37.49 0.46
CA ARG A 184 -25.98 -38.23 0.15
C ARG A 184 -25.83 -38.41 -1.36
N LEU A 185 -24.72 -37.95 -1.91
CA LEU A 185 -24.32 -38.20 -3.29
C LEU A 185 -23.01 -38.98 -3.30
N GLN A 186 -23.02 -40.20 -3.83
CA GLN A 186 -21.85 -41.06 -3.90
C GLN A 186 -21.64 -41.55 -5.33
N ALA A 187 -20.41 -41.39 -5.83
CA ALA A 187 -20.02 -42.00 -7.09
C ALA A 187 -19.58 -43.46 -6.84
N GLU A 188 -19.96 -44.34 -7.77
CA GLU A 188 -19.60 -45.75 -7.77
C GLU A 188 -18.14 -45.98 -8.20
N THR A 189 -17.53 -45.00 -8.86
CA THR A 189 -16.16 -45.08 -9.40
C THR A 189 -15.21 -44.18 -8.62
N ALA A 190 -14.05 -44.70 -8.25
CA ALA A 190 -13.01 -43.93 -7.57
C ALA A 190 -12.57 -42.72 -8.42
N GLY A 191 -12.54 -41.54 -7.79
CA GLY A 191 -12.18 -40.26 -8.43
C GLY A 191 -13.28 -39.66 -9.31
N ALA A 192 -14.48 -40.24 -9.39
CA ALA A 192 -15.60 -39.62 -10.09
C ALA A 192 -16.26 -38.53 -9.25
N SER A 193 -16.75 -37.48 -9.92
CA SER A 193 -17.36 -36.33 -9.26
C SER A 193 -18.78 -36.63 -8.78
N THR A 194 -19.17 -36.06 -7.64
CA THR A 194 -20.58 -35.93 -7.25
C THR A 194 -20.89 -34.48 -6.97
N PHE A 195 -22.00 -33.97 -7.49
CA PHE A 195 -22.35 -32.57 -7.37
C PHE A 195 -23.86 -32.37 -7.24
N ILE A 196 -24.23 -31.32 -6.52
CA ILE A 196 -25.50 -30.63 -6.71
C ILE A 196 -25.32 -29.72 -7.92
N ASP A 197 -26.12 -29.95 -8.97
CA ASP A 197 -26.04 -29.23 -10.25
C ASP A 197 -27.03 -28.08 -10.29
N MET A 198 -26.55 -26.87 -10.51
CA MET A 198 -27.37 -25.67 -10.55
C MET A 198 -27.26 -25.05 -11.94
N ARG A 199 -28.35 -25.10 -12.70
CA ARG A 199 -28.37 -24.62 -14.09
C ARG A 199 -29.48 -23.60 -14.29
N ARG A 200 -29.19 -22.54 -15.05
CA ARG A 200 -30.25 -21.77 -15.70
C ARG A 200 -30.85 -22.58 -16.85
N SER A 201 -32.13 -22.37 -17.12
CA SER A 201 -32.86 -23.07 -18.19
C SER A 201 -32.28 -22.80 -19.58
N ASP A 202 -31.63 -21.65 -19.77
CA ASP A 202 -30.93 -21.25 -20.99
C ASP A 202 -29.51 -21.83 -21.12
N GLY A 203 -29.03 -22.55 -20.10
CA GLY A 203 -27.68 -23.11 -20.05
C GLY A 203 -26.56 -22.08 -19.90
N SER A 204 -26.88 -20.79 -19.73
CA SER A 204 -25.91 -19.69 -19.66
C SER A 204 -24.98 -19.79 -18.45
N VAL A 205 -25.51 -20.28 -17.32
CA VAL A 205 -24.78 -20.44 -16.07
C VAL A 205 -24.96 -21.85 -15.55
N ARG A 206 -23.83 -22.48 -15.24
CA ARG A 206 -23.77 -23.77 -14.54
C ARG A 206 -22.90 -23.64 -13.31
N GLY A 207 -23.54 -23.63 -12.14
CA GLY A 207 -22.90 -23.68 -10.82
C GLY A 207 -22.96 -25.07 -10.22
N ILE A 208 -22.04 -25.38 -9.33
CA ILE A 208 -21.99 -26.64 -8.61
C ILE A 208 -21.42 -26.52 -7.21
N VAL A 209 -21.87 -27.44 -6.37
CA VAL A 209 -21.28 -27.75 -5.06
C VAL A 209 -21.13 -29.25 -4.94
N GLY A 210 -19.93 -29.74 -4.66
CA GLY A 210 -19.68 -31.19 -4.59
C GLY A 210 -18.20 -31.56 -4.58
N VAL A 211 -17.89 -32.84 -4.71
CA VAL A 211 -16.49 -33.32 -4.82
C VAL A 211 -16.08 -33.41 -6.29
N ASP A 212 -14.92 -32.86 -6.60
CA ASP A 212 -14.39 -32.86 -7.96
C ASP A 212 -13.66 -34.15 -8.31
N GLY A 213 -13.54 -34.40 -9.61
CA GLY A 213 -12.90 -35.56 -10.22
C GLY A 213 -12.02 -35.15 -11.41
N PRO A 214 -11.67 -36.04 -12.36
CA PRO A 214 -10.69 -35.76 -13.43
C PRO A 214 -11.06 -34.65 -14.43
N GLY A 215 -12.23 -34.01 -14.30
CA GLY A 215 -12.72 -32.94 -15.17
C GLY A 215 -12.35 -31.50 -14.77
N PHE A 216 -11.58 -31.29 -13.69
CA PHE A 216 -11.16 -29.95 -13.24
C PHE A 216 -9.66 -29.73 -13.46
N SER A 217 -9.28 -28.48 -13.75
CA SER A 217 -7.89 -28.04 -13.79
C SER A 217 -7.44 -27.66 -12.38
N GLY A 218 -6.65 -28.51 -11.71
CA GLY A 218 -6.18 -28.26 -10.34
C GLY A 218 -5.92 -29.56 -9.56
N PRO A 219 -5.67 -29.45 -8.25
CA PRO A 219 -5.72 -30.61 -7.34
C PRO A 219 -7.08 -31.31 -7.47
N LYS A 220 -7.07 -32.64 -7.50
CA LYS A 220 -8.28 -33.48 -7.58
C LYS A 220 -8.71 -33.91 -6.18
N ASP A 221 -9.94 -34.42 -6.07
CA ASP A 221 -10.48 -35.02 -4.85
C ASP A 221 -10.71 -34.01 -3.70
N GLN A 222 -11.17 -32.81 -4.04
CA GLN A 222 -11.51 -31.74 -3.09
C GLN A 222 -12.99 -31.35 -3.17
N LEU A 223 -13.50 -30.76 -2.09
CA LEU A 223 -14.78 -30.06 -2.12
C LEU A 223 -14.65 -28.81 -3.00
N SER A 224 -15.50 -28.70 -4.01
CA SER A 224 -15.58 -27.59 -4.94
C SER A 224 -16.88 -26.82 -4.78
N ILE A 225 -16.76 -25.49 -4.76
CA ILE A 225 -17.83 -24.53 -5.04
C ILE A 225 -17.38 -23.79 -6.29
N ALA A 226 -18.04 -24.04 -7.43
CA ALA A 226 -17.52 -23.59 -8.72
C ALA A 226 -18.62 -23.20 -9.69
N THR A 227 -18.24 -22.40 -10.69
CA THR A 227 -19.03 -22.20 -11.91
C THR A 227 -18.28 -22.84 -13.08
N TRP A 228 -18.88 -23.85 -13.71
CA TRP A 228 -18.28 -24.52 -14.87
C TRP A 228 -18.23 -23.62 -16.10
N THR A 229 -19.22 -22.76 -16.25
CA THR A 229 -19.23 -21.66 -17.20
C THR A 229 -18.39 -20.51 -16.65
N SER A 230 -17.62 -19.79 -17.47
CA SER A 230 -16.75 -18.67 -17.06
C SER A 230 -17.55 -17.48 -16.48
N HIS A 231 -17.93 -17.59 -15.20
CA HIS A 231 -18.79 -16.68 -14.47
C HIS A 231 -18.23 -16.44 -13.06
N PRO A 232 -18.63 -15.34 -12.39
CA PRO A 232 -18.16 -15.05 -11.04
C PRO A 232 -18.82 -15.96 -9.98
N ILE A 233 -18.10 -16.20 -8.88
CA ILE A 233 -18.65 -16.73 -7.63
C ILE A 233 -18.87 -15.54 -6.69
N GLY A 234 -20.13 -15.27 -6.32
CA GLY A 234 -20.49 -14.14 -5.46
C GLY A 234 -21.04 -14.57 -4.10
N PHE A 235 -20.67 -13.82 -3.06
CA PHE A 235 -21.19 -13.99 -1.70
C PHE A 235 -22.06 -12.79 -1.33
N PHE A 236 -23.31 -13.05 -0.95
CA PHE A 236 -24.34 -12.02 -0.79
C PHE A 236 -24.88 -11.99 0.65
N THR A 237 -25.15 -10.78 1.16
CA THR A 237 -25.98 -10.57 2.35
C THR A 237 -26.97 -9.44 2.08
N GLY A 238 -28.26 -9.65 2.40
CA GLY A 238 -29.31 -8.67 2.12
C GLY A 238 -29.39 -8.27 0.63
N ALA A 239 -29.23 -9.24 -0.28
CA ALA A 239 -29.19 -9.05 -1.73
C ALA A 239 -28.04 -8.16 -2.27
N ALA A 240 -27.06 -7.77 -1.45
CA ALA A 240 -25.86 -7.05 -1.88
C ALA A 240 -24.65 -7.98 -1.94
N GLN A 241 -23.86 -7.90 -3.02
CA GLN A 241 -22.62 -8.67 -3.18
C GLN A 241 -21.54 -8.09 -2.26
N ARG A 242 -21.06 -8.89 -1.30
CA ARG A 242 -20.04 -8.50 -0.32
C ARG A 242 -18.65 -8.93 -0.72
N MET A 243 -18.54 -10.11 -1.35
CA MET A 243 -17.29 -10.67 -1.86
C MET A 243 -17.56 -11.33 -3.22
N VAL A 244 -16.55 -11.31 -4.09
CA VAL A 244 -16.60 -11.96 -5.40
C VAL A 244 -15.25 -12.55 -5.77
N ILE A 245 -15.28 -13.70 -6.45
CA ILE A 245 -14.19 -14.16 -7.31
C ILE A 245 -14.70 -13.96 -8.73
N ASP A 246 -14.11 -13.05 -9.49
CA ASP A 246 -14.55 -12.77 -10.86
C ASP A 246 -14.13 -13.88 -11.84
N ASN A 247 -14.59 -13.79 -13.09
CA ASN A 247 -14.29 -14.80 -14.11
C ASN A 247 -12.82 -14.79 -14.58
N THR A 248 -12.00 -13.82 -14.15
CA THR A 248 -10.55 -13.75 -14.37
C THR A 248 -9.75 -14.27 -13.17
N GLY A 249 -10.44 -14.67 -12.09
CA GLY A 249 -9.87 -15.18 -10.85
C GLY A 249 -9.39 -14.09 -9.89
N ASN A 250 -9.88 -12.85 -10.01
CA ASN A 250 -9.58 -11.78 -9.05
C ASN A 250 -10.59 -11.80 -7.91
N VAL A 251 -10.12 -11.58 -6.69
CA VAL A 251 -10.93 -11.52 -5.47
C VAL A 251 -11.25 -10.07 -5.13
N GLY A 252 -12.54 -9.74 -5.06
CA GLY A 252 -13.06 -8.46 -4.59
C GLY A 252 -13.74 -8.58 -3.23
N ILE A 253 -13.44 -7.70 -2.29
CA ILE A 253 -14.18 -7.52 -1.02
C ILE A 253 -14.66 -6.07 -0.97
N GLY A 254 -15.98 -5.86 -0.88
CA GLY A 254 -16.58 -4.52 -0.99
C GLY A 254 -16.56 -3.92 -2.40
N VAL A 255 -16.15 -4.69 -3.41
CA VAL A 255 -16.12 -4.30 -4.84
C VAL A 255 -16.61 -5.46 -5.71
N THR A 256 -17.37 -5.16 -6.76
CA THR A 256 -17.97 -6.17 -7.64
C THR A 256 -17.16 -6.46 -8.91
N THR A 257 -16.27 -5.55 -9.29
CA THR A 257 -15.40 -5.66 -10.47
C THR A 257 -13.94 -5.39 -10.07
N PRO A 258 -13.26 -6.35 -9.42
CA PRO A 258 -11.89 -6.16 -8.93
C PRO A 258 -10.90 -5.98 -10.09
N SER A 259 -10.06 -4.94 -10.01
CA SER A 259 -9.03 -4.60 -11.02
C SER A 259 -7.64 -5.18 -10.71
N ARG A 260 -7.52 -5.92 -9.60
CA ARG A 260 -6.30 -6.53 -9.07
C ARG A 260 -6.63 -7.91 -8.51
N LYS A 261 -5.62 -8.76 -8.35
CA LYS A 261 -5.79 -10.14 -7.85
C LYS A 261 -6.51 -10.22 -6.51
N LEU A 262 -6.24 -9.28 -5.62
CA LEU A 262 -7.03 -9.02 -4.42
C LEU A 262 -7.30 -7.52 -4.34
N GLN A 263 -8.57 -7.13 -4.29
CA GLN A 263 -8.99 -5.75 -4.08
C GLN A 263 -9.98 -5.69 -2.91
N VAL A 264 -9.65 -4.90 -1.89
CA VAL A 264 -10.53 -4.62 -0.75
C VAL A 264 -10.89 -3.13 -0.78
N VAL A 265 -12.19 -2.82 -0.88
CA VAL A 265 -12.69 -1.44 -0.70
C VAL A 265 -13.10 -1.29 0.76
N GLY A 266 -12.31 -0.53 1.52
CA GLY A 266 -12.42 -0.39 2.97
C GLY A 266 -11.11 -0.73 3.66
N THR A 267 -11.16 -0.99 4.97
CA THR A 267 -9.99 -1.36 5.78
C THR A 267 -9.85 -2.87 5.94
N ALA A 268 -8.62 -3.37 5.84
CA ALA A 268 -8.29 -4.79 6.08
C ALA A 268 -7.30 -4.90 7.24
N ARG A 269 -7.61 -5.72 8.24
CA ARG A 269 -6.67 -6.10 9.31
C ARG A 269 -5.97 -7.38 8.91
N VAL A 270 -4.67 -7.31 8.63
CA VAL A 270 -3.84 -8.45 8.24
C VAL A 270 -2.77 -8.66 9.30
N GLY A 271 -2.58 -9.89 9.78
CA GLY A 271 -1.55 -10.19 10.78
C GLY A 271 -0.14 -10.03 10.23
N VAL A 272 0.12 -10.65 9.06
CA VAL A 272 1.36 -10.50 8.28
C VAL A 272 0.97 -10.40 6.81
N LEU A 273 1.42 -9.35 6.12
CA LEU A 273 1.28 -9.20 4.67
C LEU A 273 2.61 -9.59 3.99
N GLU A 274 2.69 -10.81 3.48
CA GLU A 274 3.80 -11.24 2.62
C GLU A 274 3.50 -10.89 1.16
N VAL A 275 4.31 -10.03 0.56
CA VAL A 275 4.24 -9.70 -0.87
C VAL A 275 5.37 -10.44 -1.57
N GLY A 276 5.13 -11.70 -1.96
CA GLY A 276 6.11 -12.56 -2.64
C GLY A 276 6.14 -12.36 -4.15
N GLY A 277 7.35 -12.28 -4.74
CA GLY A 277 7.56 -12.17 -6.19
C GLY A 277 8.81 -11.36 -6.57
N ASN A 278 9.37 -11.62 -7.75
CA ASN A 278 10.43 -10.78 -8.33
C ASN A 278 9.74 -9.61 -9.04
N PHE A 279 9.55 -8.47 -8.38
CA PHE A 279 8.83 -7.32 -8.92
C PHE A 279 9.79 -6.34 -9.60
N PRO A 280 9.91 -6.31 -10.94
CA PRO A 280 10.80 -5.37 -11.62
C PRO A 280 10.30 -3.92 -11.58
N THR A 281 9.07 -3.64 -11.13
CA THR A 281 8.50 -2.27 -11.19
C THR A 281 7.44 -1.91 -10.14
N GLN A 282 6.90 -2.83 -9.33
CA GLN A 282 5.84 -2.49 -8.35
C GLN A 282 5.93 -3.36 -7.09
N GLY A 283 6.51 -2.81 -6.01
CA GLY A 283 6.41 -3.35 -4.66
C GLY A 283 5.05 -3.05 -4.01
N MET A 284 4.98 -2.96 -2.69
CA MET A 284 3.78 -2.49 -1.97
C MET A 284 3.47 -1.04 -2.39
N LEU A 285 2.47 -0.85 -3.24
CA LEU A 285 1.93 0.47 -3.58
C LEU A 285 0.96 0.90 -2.49
N ILE A 286 1.36 1.91 -1.71
CA ILE A 286 0.49 2.59 -0.73
C ILE A 286 -0.09 3.79 -1.46
N ASP A 287 -1.28 3.61 -2.02
CA ASP A 287 -2.04 4.69 -2.65
C ASP A 287 -2.70 5.50 -1.52
N GLN A 288 -2.10 6.66 -1.20
CA GLN A 288 -2.40 7.61 -0.12
C GLN A 288 -1.58 7.47 1.20
N ASP A 289 -0.41 8.12 1.15
CA ASP A 289 0.10 9.10 2.14
C ASP A 289 0.91 8.69 3.38
N HIS A 290 0.98 7.43 3.84
CA HIS A 290 1.97 7.02 4.87
C HIS A 290 1.93 5.52 5.21
N ILE A 291 3.05 5.00 5.75
CA ILE A 291 3.04 3.81 6.61
C ILE A 291 3.00 4.32 8.05
N ASP A 292 1.80 4.39 8.64
CA ASP A 292 1.67 4.73 10.05
C ASP A 292 1.87 3.49 10.91
N THR A 293 2.75 3.62 11.91
CA THR A 293 2.84 2.64 12.99
C THR A 293 1.88 3.05 14.10
N ILE A 294 1.00 2.13 14.49
CA ILE A 294 0.07 2.34 15.61
C ILE A 294 0.83 2.08 16.92
N GLN A 295 0.54 2.82 17.99
CA GLN A 295 1.00 2.55 19.37
C GLN A 295 2.52 2.68 19.65
N GLY A 296 3.25 3.50 18.87
CA GLY A 296 4.64 3.84 19.21
C GLY A 296 5.67 2.76 18.83
N ASP A 297 5.26 1.75 18.07
CA ASP A 297 6.19 0.82 17.45
C ASP A 297 6.97 1.52 16.32
N PRO A 298 8.28 1.27 16.16
CA PRO A 298 9.06 1.86 15.08
C PRO A 298 8.79 1.16 13.73
N LEU A 299 8.84 1.92 12.64
CA LEU A 299 8.84 1.37 11.28
C LEU A 299 10.23 0.79 10.98
N PHE A 300 10.34 -0.54 10.91
CA PHE A 300 11.57 -1.21 10.52
C PHE A 300 11.66 -1.35 8.99
N LEU A 301 12.54 -0.56 8.36
CA LEU A 301 12.95 -0.75 6.97
C LEU A 301 14.33 -1.44 6.95
N GLN A 302 14.35 -2.76 6.78
CA GLN A 302 15.59 -3.54 6.78
C GLN A 302 15.75 -4.32 5.47
N ALA A 303 16.86 -4.11 4.77
CA ALA A 303 17.30 -5.02 3.71
C ALA A 303 18.10 -6.18 4.32
N GLN A 304 17.72 -7.43 3.99
CA GLN A 304 18.37 -8.64 4.51
C GLN A 304 19.75 -8.92 3.86
N SER A 305 20.10 -8.26 2.75
CA SER A 305 21.40 -8.31 2.07
C SER A 305 21.58 -7.08 1.18
N PHE A 306 22.73 -6.37 1.25
CA PHE A 306 23.17 -5.18 0.46
C PHE A 306 22.07 -4.31 -0.21
N GLY A 307 20.91 -4.14 0.41
CA GLY A 307 19.77 -3.51 -0.23
C GLY A 307 19.63 -2.08 0.23
N ASP A 308 19.37 -1.19 -0.72
CA ASP A 308 19.18 0.23 -0.46
C ASP A 308 17.73 0.53 -0.05
N VAL A 309 17.55 1.43 0.90
CA VAL A 309 16.26 2.10 1.12
C VAL A 309 16.23 3.34 0.22
N ILE A 310 15.60 3.22 -0.95
CA ILE A 310 15.51 4.32 -1.92
C ILE A 310 14.23 5.12 -1.69
N VAL A 311 14.36 6.37 -1.28
CA VAL A 311 13.26 7.34 -1.24
C VAL A 311 13.38 8.27 -2.44
N SER A 312 12.43 8.18 -3.39
CA SER A 312 12.45 8.98 -4.63
C SER A 312 12.00 10.44 -4.45
N ARG A 313 11.42 10.77 -3.29
CA ARG A 313 10.90 12.09 -2.92
C ARG A 313 11.30 12.46 -1.49
N ASN A 314 10.44 13.16 -0.77
CA ASN A 314 10.69 13.62 0.59
C ASN A 314 10.34 12.50 1.60
N LEU A 315 11.24 12.24 2.54
CA LEU A 315 11.05 11.41 3.72
C LEU A 315 10.79 12.33 4.92
N GLY A 316 9.56 12.34 5.42
CA GLY A 316 9.22 12.98 6.69
C GLY A 316 9.42 12.01 7.85
N VAL A 317 10.11 12.44 8.91
CA VAL A 317 10.23 11.71 10.18
C VAL A 317 9.71 12.63 11.27
N GLY A 318 8.55 12.29 11.85
CA GLY A 318 7.86 13.16 12.81
C GLY A 318 7.06 14.30 12.18
N THR A 319 6.94 14.32 10.85
CA THR A 319 6.11 15.27 10.10
C THR A 319 5.39 14.58 8.95
N THR A 320 4.16 15.01 8.66
CA THR A 320 3.37 14.53 7.51
C THR A 320 3.49 15.45 6.29
N SER A 321 4.16 16.60 6.42
CA SER A 321 4.31 17.59 5.36
C SER A 321 5.78 17.99 5.15
N PRO A 322 6.66 17.04 4.77
CA PRO A 322 8.09 17.31 4.68
C PRO A 322 8.41 18.33 3.58
N GLY A 323 9.08 19.43 3.95
CA GLY A 323 9.45 20.52 3.05
C GLY A 323 10.69 20.25 2.20
N VAL A 324 11.50 19.25 2.60
CA VAL A 324 12.76 18.86 1.96
C VAL A 324 12.90 17.34 1.86
N ARG A 325 13.95 16.85 1.18
CA ARG A 325 14.12 15.42 0.90
C ARG A 325 14.20 14.52 2.14
N LEU A 326 14.81 15.00 3.22
CA LEU A 326 14.75 14.37 4.53
C LEU A 326 14.40 15.46 5.54
N ASP A 327 13.18 15.43 6.04
CA ASP A 327 12.66 16.40 7.00
C ASP A 327 12.39 15.67 8.33
N VAL A 328 13.23 15.91 9.31
CA VAL A 328 13.12 15.30 10.64
C VAL A 328 12.62 16.39 11.58
N GLU A 329 11.42 16.20 12.12
CA GLU A 329 10.72 17.15 12.98
C GLU A 329 10.35 16.50 14.31
N SER A 330 10.34 17.28 15.38
CA SER A 330 9.71 16.91 16.65
C SER A 330 8.94 18.12 17.16
N SER A 331 7.67 17.92 17.53
CA SER A 331 6.86 18.92 18.24
C SER A 331 6.93 18.77 19.77
N GLU A 332 7.68 17.79 20.26
CA GLU A 332 7.88 17.54 21.69
C GLU A 332 9.13 18.26 22.21
N SER A 333 9.21 18.47 23.53
CA SER A 333 10.37 19.12 24.20
C SER A 333 11.68 18.31 24.13
N SER A 334 11.70 17.20 23.38
CA SER A 334 12.85 16.32 23.16
C SER A 334 13.66 16.78 21.94
N ALA A 335 14.97 16.49 21.94
CA ALA A 335 15.84 16.83 20.82
C ALA A 335 15.44 16.08 19.53
N THR A 336 15.16 16.82 18.47
CA THR A 336 15.01 16.27 17.11
C THR A 336 16.35 15.70 16.66
N THR A 337 16.45 14.37 16.53
CA THR A 337 17.73 13.69 16.28
C THR A 337 17.64 12.79 15.06
N ALA A 338 18.58 12.94 14.12
CA ALA A 338 18.89 11.93 13.10
C ALA A 338 20.21 11.23 13.47
N VAL A 339 20.19 9.90 13.64
CA VAL A 339 21.37 9.12 14.09
C VAL A 339 21.89 8.24 12.96
N ILE A 340 23.18 8.38 12.63
CA ILE A 340 23.93 7.44 11.79
C ILE A 340 24.90 6.69 12.71
N ARG A 341 24.72 5.37 12.86
CA ARG A 341 25.53 4.56 13.79
C ARG A 341 26.05 3.30 13.09
N ASN A 342 27.33 3.01 13.29
CA ASN A 342 27.92 1.71 13.02
C ASN A 342 28.19 1.02 14.36
N THR A 343 27.57 -0.14 14.59
CA THR A 343 27.73 -0.93 15.81
C THR A 343 28.66 -2.12 15.64
N SER A 344 29.33 -2.25 14.49
CA SER A 344 30.29 -3.33 14.25
C SER A 344 31.46 -3.23 15.23
N SER A 345 31.73 -4.34 15.93
CA SER A 345 32.89 -4.48 16.81
C SER A 345 34.13 -5.04 16.09
N SER A 346 34.06 -5.23 14.77
CA SER A 346 35.16 -5.80 13.96
C SER A 346 35.40 -5.00 12.68
N GLY A 347 36.61 -4.44 12.54
CA GLY A 347 37.13 -3.79 11.31
C GLY A 347 36.97 -2.25 11.23
N ASN A 348 37.56 -1.65 10.18
CA ASN A 348 37.54 -0.20 9.86
C ASN A 348 36.15 0.32 9.40
N GLY A 349 35.06 -0.21 9.93
CA GLY A 349 33.71 0.24 9.59
C GLY A 349 33.40 1.59 10.23
N GLY A 350 33.20 2.63 9.42
CA GLY A 350 32.67 3.92 9.88
C GLY A 350 31.15 4.01 9.70
N ALA A 351 30.53 4.98 10.35
CA ALA A 351 29.18 5.45 10.04
C ALA A 351 29.36 6.83 9.39
N TRP A 352 28.88 7.00 8.17
CA TRP A 352 29.17 8.19 7.36
C TRP A 352 27.87 8.82 6.85
N LEU A 353 27.82 10.15 6.84
CA LEU A 353 26.97 10.91 5.95
C LEU A 353 27.82 11.28 4.73
N ASP A 354 27.65 10.57 3.62
CA ASP A 354 28.38 10.89 2.39
C ASP A 354 27.62 11.98 1.62
N CYS A 355 28.24 13.15 1.50
CA CYS A 355 27.68 14.31 0.82
C CYS A 355 28.44 14.57 -0.47
N ILE A 356 28.02 13.89 -1.55
CA ILE A 356 28.59 14.08 -2.88
C ILE A 356 27.82 15.20 -3.60
N SER A 357 28.52 16.27 -3.97
CA SER A 357 27.96 17.36 -4.77
C SER A 357 28.79 17.57 -6.02
N ASP A 358 28.18 17.34 -7.19
CA ASP A 358 28.81 17.65 -8.50
C ASP A 358 29.08 19.15 -8.69
N SER A 359 28.48 19.99 -7.83
CA SER A 359 28.57 21.45 -7.85
C SER A 359 29.44 22.04 -6.72
N GLY A 360 30.01 21.21 -5.86
CA GLY A 360 31.11 21.60 -4.97
C GLY A 360 30.74 22.30 -3.65
N THR A 361 29.47 22.31 -3.24
CA THR A 361 29.09 22.89 -1.93
C THR A 361 28.33 21.91 -1.04
N LEU A 362 28.80 21.75 0.18
CA LEU A 362 28.11 21.12 1.31
C LEU A 362 27.74 22.21 2.31
N GLU A 363 26.45 22.41 2.57
CA GLU A 363 25.94 23.35 3.55
C GLU A 363 25.43 22.58 4.79
N ILE A 364 26.03 22.84 5.95
CA ILE A 364 25.55 22.37 7.26
C ILE A 364 25.25 23.62 8.08
N GLY A 365 23.99 24.05 8.08
CA GLY A 365 23.52 25.30 8.69
C GLY A 365 22.43 25.09 9.73
N ILE A 366 22.37 25.98 10.72
CA ILE A 366 21.26 26.11 11.66
C ILE A 366 20.54 27.41 11.32
N ASN A 367 19.30 27.34 10.81
CA ASN A 367 18.56 28.51 10.30
C ASN A 367 17.89 29.36 11.40
N ASN A 368 17.94 28.95 12.67
CA ASN A 368 17.45 29.74 13.78
C ASN A 368 18.35 29.57 15.01
N SER A 369 18.94 30.69 15.45
CA SER A 369 19.94 30.80 16.50
C SER A 369 19.70 29.85 17.69
N THR A 370 20.57 28.85 17.85
CA THR A 370 21.39 28.57 19.04
C THR A 370 21.94 27.13 18.98
N HIS A 371 23.21 26.97 19.33
CA HIS A 371 23.94 25.72 19.53
C HIS A 371 24.39 24.92 18.30
N LEU A 372 25.55 25.31 17.76
CA LEU A 372 26.58 24.32 17.43
C LEU A 372 27.37 24.07 18.72
N ASP A 373 27.29 22.87 19.28
CA ASP A 373 28.17 22.43 20.36
C ASP A 373 29.65 22.48 19.92
N PRO A 374 30.60 22.65 20.87
CA PRO A 374 31.99 22.94 20.57
C PRO A 374 32.67 21.70 19.95
N GLY A 375 32.66 21.61 18.62
CA GLY A 375 33.35 20.54 17.91
C GLY A 375 33.20 20.47 16.39
N THR A 376 32.36 21.27 15.76
CA THR A 376 32.11 21.18 14.31
C THR A 376 32.51 22.45 13.56
N SER A 377 33.51 22.30 12.69
CA SER A 377 34.03 23.31 11.78
C SER A 377 33.01 23.63 10.68
N VAL A 378 32.63 24.90 10.54
CA VAL A 378 31.74 25.40 9.48
C VAL A 378 32.55 26.27 8.52
N LEU A 379 32.63 25.89 7.25
CA LEU A 379 33.18 26.73 6.18
C LEU A 379 32.01 27.48 5.53
N ASN A 380 31.94 28.80 5.75
CA ASN A 380 30.96 29.68 5.12
C ASN A 380 31.63 30.46 3.98
N ALA A 381 31.13 30.35 2.75
CA ALA A 381 31.72 30.99 1.56
C ALA A 381 31.38 32.48 1.42
N THR A 382 30.45 33.03 2.23
CA THR A 382 29.96 34.41 2.09
C THR A 382 30.05 35.25 3.36
N ALA A 383 30.08 34.62 4.53
CA ALA A 383 30.16 35.30 5.82
C ALA A 383 31.44 34.94 6.59
N ASP A 384 31.75 35.76 7.60
CA ASP A 384 32.91 35.59 8.48
C ASP A 384 32.79 34.29 9.29
N LEU A 385 33.89 33.56 9.45
CA LEU A 385 34.01 32.44 10.39
C LEU A 385 34.16 32.98 11.82
N LYS A 386 33.36 32.48 12.76
CA LYS A 386 33.37 32.94 14.17
C LYS A 386 33.57 31.77 15.14
N PHE A 387 34.34 32.00 16.19
CA PHE A 387 34.50 31.12 17.34
C PHE A 387 33.88 31.79 18.57
N ILE A 388 32.86 31.17 19.16
CA ILE A 388 32.06 31.75 20.26
C ILE A 388 32.17 30.83 21.48
N THR A 389 32.45 31.39 22.66
CA THR A 389 32.39 30.65 23.94
C THR A 389 31.70 31.48 25.02
N GLY A 390 30.82 30.86 25.79
CA GLY A 390 30.05 31.54 26.85
C GLY A 390 29.19 32.70 26.33
N GLY A 391 28.67 32.60 25.10
CA GLY A 391 27.85 33.63 24.47
C GLY A 391 28.61 34.83 23.88
N ALA A 392 29.94 34.88 23.98
CA ALA A 392 30.76 35.95 23.43
C ALA A 392 31.65 35.46 22.27
N GLU A 393 31.78 36.27 21.21
CA GLU A 393 32.74 36.04 20.12
C GLU A 393 34.17 36.17 20.66
N ARG A 394 35.01 35.17 20.42
CA ARG A 394 36.40 35.09 20.89
C ARG A 394 37.41 35.26 19.77
N MET A 395 37.11 34.72 18.61
CA MET A 395 37.97 34.79 17.43
C MET A 395 37.10 34.83 16.18
N ARG A 396 37.59 35.49 15.12
CA ARG A 396 36.95 35.50 13.82
C ARG A 396 37.95 35.44 12.67
N ILE A 397 37.51 34.93 11.53
CA ILE A 397 38.17 35.12 10.23
C ILE A 397 37.14 35.76 9.31
N LYS A 398 37.40 36.99 8.87
CA LYS A 398 36.51 37.70 7.95
C LYS A 398 36.59 37.10 6.54
N ASN A 399 35.55 37.31 5.75
CA ASN A 399 35.50 36.88 4.35
C ASN A 399 36.58 37.55 3.44
N ASP A 400 37.24 38.61 3.92
CA ASP A 400 38.42 39.23 3.29
C ASP A 400 39.78 38.67 3.80
N GLY A 401 39.70 37.62 4.63
CA GLY A 401 40.85 36.90 5.18
C GLY A 401 41.53 37.57 6.37
N ARG A 402 40.92 38.58 7.01
CA ARG A 402 41.45 39.17 8.26
C ARG A 402 41.04 38.35 9.48
N VAL A 403 41.98 38.11 10.38
CA VAL A 403 41.77 37.36 11.62
C VAL A 403 41.67 38.34 12.79
N GLY A 404 40.62 38.20 13.60
CA GLY A 404 40.45 38.93 14.87
C GLY A 404 40.51 37.98 16.05
N ILE A 405 41.24 38.34 17.09
CA ILE A 405 41.24 37.65 18.39
C ILE A 405 40.88 38.68 19.46
N GLY A 406 39.81 38.44 20.21
CA GLY A 406 39.26 39.41 21.17
C GLY A 406 38.44 40.53 20.54
N THR A 407 38.67 40.87 19.27
CA THR A 407 37.94 41.90 18.53
C THR A 407 36.99 41.32 17.46
N SER A 408 35.82 41.97 17.32
CA SER A 408 34.88 41.69 16.22
C SER A 408 35.12 42.56 14.98
N VAL A 409 35.98 43.56 15.06
CA VAL A 409 36.28 44.48 13.96
C VAL A 409 37.81 44.58 13.79
N PRO A 410 38.45 43.54 13.22
CA PRO A 410 39.86 43.61 12.85
C PRO A 410 40.17 44.89 12.07
N GLU A 411 41.27 45.57 12.40
CA GLU A 411 41.70 46.79 11.72
C GLU A 411 41.86 46.57 10.20
N VAL A 412 41.60 47.61 9.41
CA VAL A 412 41.78 47.55 7.95
C VAL A 412 43.28 47.62 7.66
N GLY A 413 43.81 46.57 7.03
CA GLY A 413 45.25 46.46 6.70
C GLY A 413 46.02 45.49 7.60
N ALA A 414 45.48 45.14 8.78
CA ALA A 414 46.01 44.07 9.62
C ALA A 414 45.43 42.72 9.20
N LYS A 415 46.30 41.76 8.84
CA LYS A 415 45.86 40.37 8.57
C LYS A 415 45.54 39.61 9.86
N LEU A 416 46.20 39.96 10.96
CA LEU A 416 45.93 39.47 12.30
C LEU A 416 45.84 40.67 13.25
N ASP A 417 44.70 40.84 13.89
CA ASP A 417 44.42 41.86 14.89
C ASP A 417 44.06 41.19 16.22
N VAL A 418 44.76 41.56 17.29
CA VAL A 418 44.64 40.93 18.61
C VAL A 418 44.39 42.01 19.65
N GLU A 419 43.19 42.00 20.22
CA GLU A 419 42.86 42.83 21.39
C GLU A 419 43.37 42.13 22.65
N GLY A 420 44.64 42.34 22.99
CA GLY A 420 45.27 41.79 24.18
C GLY A 420 46.76 41.50 24.03
N VAL A 421 47.32 40.71 24.97
CA VAL A 421 48.74 40.35 25.00
C VAL A 421 49.01 39.12 24.14
N ILE A 422 50.00 39.20 23.25
CA ILE A 422 50.51 38.07 22.47
C ILE A 422 51.69 37.43 23.21
N ARG A 423 51.63 36.12 23.45
CA ARG A 423 52.78 35.30 23.91
C ARG A 423 53.14 34.31 22.82
N CYS A 424 54.34 34.43 22.27
CA CYS A 424 54.89 33.52 21.27
C CYS A 424 56.35 33.20 21.61
N GLU A 425 56.86 32.09 21.07
CA GLU A 425 58.26 31.71 21.24
C GLU A 425 59.21 32.65 20.48
N ALA A 426 58.86 32.98 19.23
CA ALA A 426 59.61 33.92 18.39
C ALA A 426 58.69 34.63 17.38
N VAL A 427 59.07 35.84 16.98
CA VAL A 427 58.49 36.58 15.86
C VAL A 427 59.55 36.70 14.77
N ILE A 428 59.27 36.17 13.57
CA ILE A 428 60.14 36.29 12.39
C ILE A 428 59.52 37.32 11.44
N LEU A 429 60.31 38.32 11.04
CA LEU A 429 59.88 39.44 10.22
C LEU A 429 60.70 39.48 8.92
N ASP A 430 60.11 39.07 7.80
CA ASP A 430 60.79 39.04 6.49
C ASP A 430 60.48 40.27 5.61
N GLY A 431 59.65 41.20 6.12
CA GLY A 431 59.18 42.37 5.37
C GLY A 431 59.98 43.67 5.59
N GLY A 432 60.87 43.71 6.58
CA GLY A 432 61.60 44.92 6.98
C GLY A 432 62.85 44.62 7.84
N ALA A 433 63.68 45.64 8.11
CA ALA A 433 65.04 45.41 8.64
C ALA A 433 65.47 46.31 9.82
N ASP A 434 64.54 47.08 10.38
CA ASP A 434 64.78 48.05 11.45
C ASP A 434 63.67 48.06 12.50
N LEU A 435 64.03 48.55 13.69
CA LEU A 435 63.11 48.90 14.76
C LEU A 435 62.88 50.41 14.71
N SER A 436 61.62 50.78 14.50
CA SER A 436 61.20 52.16 14.36
C SER A 436 60.09 52.52 15.34
N GLU A 437 59.99 53.80 15.65
CA GLU A 437 58.88 54.38 16.39
C GLU A 437 58.21 55.48 15.54
N GLY A 438 56.90 55.65 15.71
CA GLY A 438 56.15 56.70 15.04
C GLY A 438 56.39 58.07 15.66
N PHE A 439 56.84 59.05 14.86
CA PHE A 439 57.00 60.44 15.30
C PHE A 439 56.25 61.41 14.39
N CYS A 440 55.79 62.51 15.00
CA CYS A 440 55.37 63.69 14.27
C CYS A 440 56.62 64.46 13.79
N VAL A 441 56.80 64.57 12.47
CA VAL A 441 57.91 65.29 11.84
C VAL A 441 57.36 66.44 11.00
N ASP A 442 58.17 67.45 10.70
CA ASP A 442 57.78 68.53 9.79
C ASP A 442 57.38 68.03 8.38
N GLU A 443 56.68 68.86 7.61
CA GLU A 443 56.12 68.50 6.30
C GLU A 443 57.18 68.16 5.22
N THR A 444 58.46 68.45 5.47
CA THR A 444 59.55 68.13 4.53
C THR A 444 60.05 66.70 4.68
N ALA A 445 59.62 66.01 5.74
CA ALA A 445 59.99 64.65 6.10
C ALA A 445 59.69 63.65 4.98
N ARG A 446 60.72 62.88 4.61
CA ARG A 446 60.63 61.79 3.63
C ARG A 446 61.51 60.63 4.06
N PRO A 447 61.22 59.40 3.63
CA PRO A 447 62.08 58.27 3.89
C PRO A 447 63.55 58.54 3.54
N GLY A 448 64.42 58.14 4.45
CA GLY A 448 65.87 58.28 4.43
C GLY A 448 66.41 59.58 5.01
N MET A 449 65.56 60.55 5.36
CA MET A 449 66.05 61.79 5.97
C MET A 449 66.46 61.58 7.42
N VAL A 450 67.55 62.25 7.82
CA VAL A 450 67.98 62.36 9.22
C VAL A 450 67.12 63.39 9.94
N VAL A 451 66.65 63.04 11.12
CA VAL A 451 65.79 63.89 11.95
C VAL A 451 66.42 64.13 13.31
N ALA A 452 66.08 65.27 13.91
CA ALA A 452 66.53 65.69 15.23
C ALA A 452 65.34 66.12 16.09
N ILE A 453 65.48 66.01 17.40
CA ILE A 453 64.48 66.44 18.38
C ILE A 453 64.20 67.93 18.18
N ASP A 454 62.91 68.28 18.10
CA ASP A 454 62.46 69.65 17.96
C ASP A 454 62.31 70.29 19.35
N PRO A 455 63.20 71.22 19.75
CA PRO A 455 63.10 71.86 21.07
C PRO A 455 61.87 72.76 21.20
N SER A 456 61.23 73.16 20.09
CA SER A 456 60.04 74.01 20.08
C SER A 456 58.73 73.23 20.18
N ARG A 457 58.77 71.92 19.90
CA ARG A 457 57.60 71.02 19.93
C ARG A 457 57.97 69.72 20.66
N PRO A 458 57.81 69.66 22.00
CA PRO A 458 58.12 68.48 22.79
C PRO A 458 57.46 67.21 22.23
N GLY A 459 58.24 66.13 22.10
CA GLY A 459 57.78 64.85 21.52
C GLY A 459 57.82 64.78 19.99
N ALA A 460 57.95 65.92 19.30
CA ALA A 460 58.08 65.96 17.85
C ALA A 460 59.55 66.03 17.40
N LEU A 461 59.77 65.66 16.14
CA LEU A 461 61.05 65.79 15.47
C LEU A 461 60.96 66.82 14.34
N ARG A 462 62.13 67.26 13.91
CA ARG A 462 62.33 68.12 12.74
C ARG A 462 63.44 67.55 11.87
N THR A 463 63.42 67.90 10.61
CA THR A 463 64.49 67.58 9.66
C THR A 463 65.81 68.18 10.16
N ALA A 464 66.84 67.35 10.26
CA ALA A 464 68.14 67.78 10.78
C ALA A 464 68.85 68.67 9.74
N ASN A 465 69.43 69.78 10.17
CA ASN A 465 70.05 70.77 9.28
C ASN A 465 71.29 71.44 9.90
N THR A 466 71.75 70.91 11.03
CA THR A 466 72.89 71.46 11.78
C THR A 466 73.97 70.38 11.84
N PRO A 467 75.20 70.65 11.38
CA PRO A 467 76.30 69.69 11.48
C PRO A 467 76.58 69.29 12.92
N TYR A 468 76.74 67.99 13.18
CA TYR A 468 76.97 67.45 14.53
C TYR A 468 75.92 67.87 15.57
N ASP A 469 74.64 67.88 15.18
CA ASP A 469 73.52 68.12 16.10
C ASP A 469 73.36 66.93 17.07
N VAL A 470 73.61 67.18 18.35
CA VAL A 470 73.45 66.19 19.44
C VAL A 470 71.99 65.82 19.72
N ARG A 471 71.04 66.53 19.11
CA ARG A 471 69.61 66.21 19.19
C ARG A 471 69.18 65.20 18.14
N VAL A 472 70.11 64.63 17.38
CA VAL A 472 69.76 63.66 16.34
C VAL A 472 69.00 62.48 16.94
N ALA A 473 67.89 62.13 16.31
CA ALA A 473 66.92 61.16 16.83
C ALA A 473 66.82 59.89 15.98
N GLY A 474 67.37 59.90 14.78
CA GLY A 474 67.36 58.74 13.89
C GLY A 474 67.20 59.11 12.43
N VAL A 475 66.82 58.11 11.63
CA VAL A 475 66.59 58.22 10.19
C VAL A 475 65.16 57.77 9.90
N ILE A 476 64.42 58.51 9.07
CA ILE A 476 63.08 58.08 8.64
C ILE A 476 63.22 56.81 7.80
N SER A 477 62.59 55.72 8.24
CA SER A 477 62.64 54.41 7.59
C SER A 477 61.78 54.35 6.31
N GLY A 478 62.05 53.38 5.44
CA GLY A 478 61.32 53.16 4.18
C GLY A 478 62.06 53.56 2.90
N ALA A 479 63.28 54.10 2.98
CA ALA A 479 64.08 54.46 1.81
C ALA A 479 64.78 53.24 1.19
N GLY A 480 65.12 53.34 -0.11
CA GLY A 480 65.90 52.32 -0.81
C GLY A 480 65.25 50.93 -0.88
N GLY A 481 63.92 50.85 -0.71
CA GLY A 481 63.15 49.60 -0.75
C GLY A 481 63.17 48.79 0.56
N VAL A 482 63.83 49.28 1.61
CA VAL A 482 63.85 48.63 2.93
C VAL A 482 62.77 49.26 3.80
N LYS A 483 61.78 48.47 4.20
CA LYS A 483 60.66 48.90 5.05
C LYS A 483 60.98 48.73 6.54
N PRO A 484 60.26 49.44 7.43
CA PRO A 484 60.19 49.13 8.85
C PRO A 484 59.95 47.64 9.10
N GLY A 485 60.75 47.02 9.97
CA GLY A 485 60.54 45.63 10.41
C GLY A 485 59.51 45.58 11.54
N LEU A 486 59.82 46.30 12.62
CA LEU A 486 58.94 46.49 13.77
C LEU A 486 58.69 47.98 13.97
N ARG A 487 57.41 48.38 14.04
CA ARG A 487 57.00 49.75 14.35
C ARG A 487 56.32 49.77 15.71
N MET A 488 56.82 50.62 16.59
CA MET A 488 56.26 50.89 17.90
C MET A 488 55.46 52.19 17.88
N GLY A 489 54.46 52.29 18.74
CA GLY A 489 53.66 53.48 18.94
C GLY A 489 52.49 53.18 19.87
N GLN A 490 51.88 54.23 20.40
CA GLN A 490 50.65 54.11 21.17
C GLN A 490 49.68 55.18 20.69
N ALA A 491 48.63 54.74 19.98
CA ALA A 491 47.57 55.60 19.48
C ALA A 491 46.98 56.47 20.60
N ASP A 492 46.57 57.69 20.24
CA ASP A 492 45.98 58.69 21.15
C ASP A 492 46.92 59.16 22.28
N THR A 493 48.25 59.01 22.13
CA THR A 493 49.24 59.54 23.07
C THR A 493 50.29 60.42 22.40
N ILE A 494 51.19 61.02 23.18
CA ILE A 494 52.33 61.78 22.64
C ILE A 494 53.35 60.89 21.90
N ALA A 495 53.30 59.57 22.11
CA ALA A 495 54.11 58.57 21.41
C ALA A 495 53.39 58.02 20.15
N ASP A 496 52.53 58.84 19.56
CA ASP A 496 51.89 58.60 18.28
C ASP A 496 52.53 59.49 17.19
N GLY A 497 52.49 59.02 15.94
CA GLY A 497 53.04 59.77 14.83
C GLY A 497 53.20 58.96 13.56
N ASP A 498 53.01 59.62 12.42
CA ASP A 498 52.88 58.96 11.12
C ASP A 498 54.22 58.50 10.51
N HIS A 499 55.34 59.09 10.94
CA HIS A 499 56.64 58.81 10.32
C HIS A 499 57.39 57.75 11.11
N PRO A 500 57.75 56.60 10.52
CA PRO A 500 58.57 55.60 11.19
C PRO A 500 60.01 56.08 11.23
N VAL A 501 60.53 56.42 12.40
CA VAL A 501 61.94 56.79 12.59
C VAL A 501 62.68 55.62 13.19
N ALA A 502 63.68 55.15 12.46
CA ALA A 502 64.51 54.03 12.89
C ALA A 502 65.42 54.46 14.05
N LEU A 503 65.31 53.73 15.15
CA LEU A 503 66.16 53.86 16.32
C LEU A 503 67.36 52.92 16.22
N THR A 504 67.17 51.78 15.57
CA THR A 504 68.23 50.81 15.28
C THR A 504 67.88 49.91 14.09
N GLY A 505 68.90 49.34 13.45
CA GLY A 505 68.75 48.42 12.32
C GLY A 505 69.37 48.97 11.03
N ARG A 506 69.01 48.37 9.89
CA ARG A 506 69.58 48.74 8.59
C ARG A 506 68.61 49.64 7.84
N VAL A 507 69.01 50.88 7.60
CA VAL A 507 68.16 51.89 6.93
C VAL A 507 68.97 52.67 5.92
N PHE A 508 68.37 52.99 4.78
CA PHE A 508 68.98 53.90 3.81
C PHE A 508 68.83 55.35 4.29
N CYS A 509 69.94 56.06 4.38
CA CYS A 509 70.05 57.43 4.85
C CYS A 509 70.50 58.34 3.70
N TRP A 510 69.85 59.49 3.52
CA TRP A 510 70.36 60.54 2.66
C TRP A 510 71.66 61.07 3.24
N CYS A 511 72.71 61.06 2.44
CA CYS A 511 74.03 61.53 2.83
C CYS A 511 74.54 62.57 1.83
N ASP A 512 75.32 63.52 2.33
CA ASP A 512 76.02 64.54 1.55
C ASP A 512 77.53 64.34 1.75
N ALA A 513 78.18 63.71 0.77
CA ALA A 513 79.61 63.47 0.77
C ALA A 513 80.42 64.75 0.47
N ASP A 514 79.80 65.77 -0.13
CA ASP A 514 80.47 67.05 -0.40
C ASP A 514 80.59 67.90 0.88
N ALA A 515 79.79 67.60 1.91
CA ALA A 515 79.77 68.36 3.16
C ALA A 515 80.99 68.08 4.06
N ASN A 516 81.49 66.84 4.12
CA ASN A 516 82.62 66.48 5.00
C ASN A 516 83.48 65.32 4.46
N GLY A 517 83.54 65.18 3.14
CA GLY A 517 84.35 64.20 2.42
C GLY A 517 83.62 62.90 2.06
N PRO A 518 84.23 62.07 1.18
CA PRO A 518 83.70 60.77 0.76
C PRO A 518 83.34 59.89 1.97
N ILE A 519 82.23 59.15 1.85
CA ILE A 519 81.79 58.19 2.86
C ILE A 519 82.25 56.79 2.43
N GLU A 520 83.02 56.14 3.29
CA GLU A 520 83.47 54.76 3.11
C GLU A 520 82.69 53.80 4.03
N VAL A 521 82.69 52.51 3.68
CA VAL A 521 82.07 51.48 4.52
C VAL A 521 82.75 51.44 5.89
N GLY A 522 81.96 51.55 6.95
CA GLY A 522 82.41 51.59 8.34
C GLY A 522 82.61 52.99 8.91
N ASP A 523 82.57 54.04 8.08
CA ASP A 523 82.62 55.42 8.57
C ASP A 523 81.44 55.72 9.50
N MET A 524 81.72 56.42 10.60
CA MET A 524 80.67 56.99 11.44
C MET A 524 80.01 58.15 10.68
N LEU A 525 78.69 58.24 10.78
CA LEU A 525 77.91 59.30 10.16
C LEU A 525 77.29 60.21 11.23
N THR A 526 77.19 61.49 10.90
CA THR A 526 76.55 62.53 11.72
C THR A 526 75.66 63.40 10.85
N THR A 527 74.86 64.29 11.44
CA THR A 527 74.02 65.26 10.73
C THR A 527 74.85 66.23 9.89
N SER A 528 74.31 66.65 8.74
CA SER A 528 74.91 67.63 7.82
C SER A 528 74.23 69.01 7.92
N ALA A 529 74.86 70.03 7.33
CA ALA A 529 74.21 71.31 7.06
C ALA A 529 73.13 71.19 5.97
N THR A 530 73.26 70.19 5.09
CA THR A 530 72.22 69.86 4.12
C THR A 530 71.05 69.21 4.85
N ALA A 531 69.88 69.85 4.76
CA ALA A 531 68.67 69.41 5.46
C ALA A 531 68.33 67.94 5.16
N GLY A 532 68.12 67.16 6.22
CA GLY A 532 67.78 65.75 6.18
C GLY A 532 68.93 64.83 5.76
N HIS A 533 70.13 65.36 5.55
CA HIS A 533 71.28 64.55 5.13
C HIS A 533 72.23 64.30 6.29
N ALA A 534 72.85 63.12 6.28
CA ALA A 534 74.04 62.83 7.06
C ALA A 534 75.31 63.22 6.28
N MET A 535 76.43 63.21 6.97
CA MET A 535 77.77 63.34 6.39
C MET A 535 78.74 62.49 7.22
N ARG A 536 79.95 62.28 6.71
CA ARG A 536 81.02 61.62 7.47
C ARG A 536 81.30 62.37 8.78
N ALA A 537 81.41 61.65 9.89
CA ALA A 537 81.79 62.19 11.20
C ALA A 537 83.32 62.14 11.37
N SER A 538 84.03 63.08 10.75
CA SER A 538 85.51 63.14 10.81
C SER A 538 86.06 63.72 12.13
N ASP A 539 85.36 64.70 12.71
CA ASP A 539 85.64 65.28 14.03
C ASP A 539 85.17 64.37 15.17
N ARG A 540 86.12 63.78 15.89
CA ARG A 540 85.84 62.84 16.99
C ARG A 540 85.30 63.49 18.25
N ASP A 541 85.66 64.74 18.53
CA ASP A 541 85.26 65.43 19.76
C ASP A 541 83.80 65.87 19.71
N ARG A 542 83.30 66.15 18.49
CA ARG A 542 81.89 66.51 18.24
C ARG A 542 80.99 65.32 17.94
N ALA A 543 81.56 64.15 17.61
CA ALA A 543 80.79 62.98 17.19
C ALA A 543 79.96 62.36 18.33
N PHE A 544 80.39 62.53 19.58
CA PHE A 544 79.69 61.99 20.74
C PHE A 544 78.31 62.64 20.92
N GLY A 545 77.24 61.85 20.94
CA GLY A 545 75.85 62.32 21.00
C GLY A 545 75.28 62.79 19.65
N ALA A 546 76.10 62.94 18.61
CA ALA A 546 75.68 63.40 17.29
C ALA A 546 75.82 62.32 16.20
N THR A 547 76.21 61.10 16.58
CA THR A 547 76.41 59.99 15.64
C THR A 547 75.08 59.27 15.39
N ILE A 548 74.75 59.05 14.11
CA ILE A 548 73.53 58.32 13.72
C ILE A 548 73.75 56.83 13.49
N GLY A 549 74.99 56.43 13.21
CA GLY A 549 75.34 55.06 12.90
C GLY A 549 76.59 54.96 12.04
N LYS A 550 76.77 53.79 11.41
CA LYS A 550 77.90 53.51 10.51
C LYS A 550 77.42 53.22 9.10
N ALA A 551 78.15 53.76 8.12
CA ALA A 551 77.92 53.47 6.72
C ALA A 551 78.17 51.99 6.41
N MET A 552 77.27 51.37 5.64
CA MET A 552 77.37 50.00 5.12
C MET A 552 77.57 49.98 3.61
N THR A 553 77.37 51.11 2.93
CA THR A 553 77.68 51.32 1.52
C THR A 553 78.45 52.63 1.35
N PRO A 554 79.29 52.78 0.32
CA PRO A 554 80.05 54.01 0.10
C PRO A 554 79.23 55.10 -0.61
N LEU A 555 79.68 56.35 -0.51
CA LEU A 555 79.25 57.49 -1.35
C LEU A 555 80.47 58.37 -1.63
N GLU A 556 80.97 58.36 -2.87
CA GLU A 556 82.23 59.02 -3.23
C GLU A 556 82.12 60.55 -3.29
N ARG A 557 81.00 61.08 -3.78
CA ARG A 557 80.74 62.53 -3.95
C ARG A 557 79.25 62.82 -4.07
N GLY A 558 78.85 64.06 -3.86
CA GLY A 558 77.46 64.50 -4.03
C GLY A 558 76.51 64.00 -2.95
N ARG A 559 75.23 64.00 -3.28
CA ARG A 559 74.13 63.59 -2.39
C ARG A 559 73.50 62.30 -2.88
N GLY A 560 73.30 61.35 -1.98
CA GLY A 560 72.76 60.03 -2.32
C GLY A 560 72.31 59.22 -1.11
N LEU A 561 71.66 58.08 -1.36
CA LEU A 561 71.30 57.14 -0.31
C LEU A 561 72.51 56.26 0.04
N VAL A 562 72.79 56.15 1.33
CA VAL A 562 73.77 55.24 1.91
C VAL A 562 73.04 54.30 2.84
N LEU A 563 73.26 52.99 2.72
CA LEU A 563 72.78 52.04 3.72
C LEU A 563 73.56 52.26 5.01
N VAL A 564 72.87 52.44 6.12
CA VAL A 564 73.46 52.74 7.44
C VAL A 564 72.98 51.70 8.43
N LEU A 565 73.92 51.18 9.23
CA LEU A 565 73.59 50.50 10.47
C LEU A 565 73.33 51.58 11.52
N VAL A 566 72.06 51.90 11.73
CA VAL A 566 71.62 52.92 12.69
C VAL A 566 71.85 52.39 14.10
N ASN A 567 72.54 53.19 14.89
CA ASN A 567 72.73 53.01 16.32
C ASN A 567 73.09 54.38 16.89
N LEU A 568 72.14 55.02 17.58
CA LEU A 568 72.35 56.33 18.17
C LEU A 568 73.30 56.19 19.37
N HIS A 569 74.39 56.95 19.37
CA HIS A 569 75.47 56.87 20.35
C HIS A 569 75.78 58.21 21.00
#